data_AF-E0WU02-F1
#
_entry.id   AF-E0WU02-F1
#
_cell.length_a   1.000
_cell.length_b   1.000
_cell.length_c   1.000
_cell.angle_alpha   90.00
_cell.angle_beta   90.00
_cell.angle_gamma   90.00
#
_symmetry.space_group_name_H-M   'P 1'
#
loop_
_entity.id
_entity.type
_entity.pdbx_description
1 polymer ?
#
loop_
_entity_poly.entity_id
_entity_poly.type
_entity_poly.pdbx_seq_one_letter_code
_entity_poly.pdbx_strand_id
1 'polypeptide(L)'
;MLKIGILLNLLKLVVIGVYGIIGLIGWYKYYEELAARPMGAATVNKFSPEMTVTYIPAMVRYHSIGKLQVLRSILLTDNLEDKEQVKTRITNILKHCTSVHIRDFNLLDTPIKNIGNWYQDNFDFDNFLAAVFDEVFNSKLSVEEKIRNIFDVMETYQNATTQKLLIEMNKLTGNQY
;
A
#
# COMPACT_ATOMS: atom_id res chain seq x y z
N MET A 1 -67.18 13.94 -14.88
CA MET A 1 -66.40 12.79 -14.38
C MET A 1 -64.94 12.98 -14.74
N LEU A 2 -64.12 13.49 -13.82
CA LEU A 2 -62.67 13.57 -14.01
C LEU A 2 -62.12 12.13 -13.99
N LYS A 3 -61.42 11.70 -15.04
CA LYS A 3 -60.94 10.31 -15.18
C LYS A 3 -59.98 9.98 -14.03
N ILE A 4 -60.29 8.95 -13.24
CA ILE A 4 -59.52 8.48 -12.08
C ILE A 4 -58.01 8.35 -12.36
N GLY A 5 -57.61 8.03 -13.60
CA GLY A 5 -56.20 7.99 -14.01
C GLY A 5 -55.45 9.33 -13.97
N ILE A 6 -56.14 10.46 -14.19
CA ILE A 6 -55.55 11.81 -14.09
C ILE A 6 -55.24 12.15 -12.64
N LEU A 7 -56.14 11.79 -11.72
CA LEU A 7 -55.97 12.00 -10.29
C LEU A 7 -54.80 11.19 -9.73
N LEU A 8 -54.64 9.94 -10.19
CA LEU A 8 -53.53 9.07 -9.78
C LEU A 8 -52.17 9.60 -10.24
N ASN A 9 -52.08 10.16 -11.45
CA ASN A 9 -50.85 10.74 -11.98
C ASN A 9 -50.49 12.06 -11.26
N LEU A 10 -51.49 12.88 -10.93
CA LEU A 10 -51.29 14.07 -10.09
C LEU A 10 -50.76 13.70 -8.70
N LEU A 11 -51.31 12.65 -8.07
CA LEU A 11 -50.83 12.18 -6.78
C LEU A 11 -49.37 11.72 -6.83
N LYS A 12 -48.97 10.98 -7.89
CA LYS A 12 -47.58 10.54 -8.09
C LYS A 12 -46.62 11.73 -8.24
N LEU A 13 -47.02 12.76 -8.99
CA LEU A 13 -46.20 13.97 -9.17
C LEU A 13 -46.04 14.74 -7.86
N VAL A 14 -47.10 14.84 -7.05
CA VAL A 14 -47.02 15.46 -5.72
C VAL A 14 -46.09 14.67 -4.81
N VAL A 15 -46.19 13.34 -4.80
CA VAL A 15 -45.32 12.49 -3.98
C VAL A 15 -43.84 12.65 -4.39
N ILE A 16 -43.53 12.62 -5.69
CA ILE A 16 -42.16 12.83 -6.18
C ILE A 16 -41.65 14.24 -5.83
N GLY A 17 -42.49 15.26 -5.97
CA GLY A 17 -42.16 16.63 -5.59
C GLY A 17 -41.83 16.75 -4.09
N VAL A 18 -42.61 16.11 -3.23
CA VAL A 18 -42.36 16.08 -1.78
C VAL A 18 -41.05 15.36 -1.46
N TYR A 19 -40.78 14.20 -2.06
CA TYR A 19 -39.50 13.50 -1.87
C TYR A 19 -38.30 14.33 -2.36
N GLY A 20 -38.44 15.03 -3.48
CA GLY A 20 -37.41 15.94 -3.99
C GLY A 20 -37.12 17.09 -3.02
N ILE A 21 -38.16 17.72 -2.46
CA ILE A 21 -38.01 18.81 -1.49
C ILE A 21 -37.37 18.30 -0.19
N ILE A 22 -37.79 17.15 0.33
CA ILE A 22 -37.20 16.56 1.54
C ILE A 22 -35.72 16.21 1.30
N GLY A 23 -35.38 15.66 0.14
CA GLY A 23 -34.00 15.38 -0.24
C GLY A 23 -33.14 16.64 -0.30
N LEU A 24 -33.66 17.72 -0.90
CA LEU A 24 -32.96 19.01 -0.98
C LEU A 24 -32.78 19.67 0.40
N ILE A 25 -33.79 19.63 1.26
CA ILE A 25 -33.70 20.14 2.64
C ILE A 25 -32.70 19.31 3.45
N GLY A 26 -32.72 17.99 3.31
CA GLY A 26 -31.75 17.10 3.97
C GLY A 26 -30.32 17.37 3.52
N TRP A 27 -30.10 17.55 2.22
CA TRP A 27 -28.80 17.89 1.66
C TRP A 27 -28.31 19.26 2.14
N TYR A 28 -29.19 20.27 2.13
CA TYR A 28 -28.86 21.61 2.59
C TYR A 28 -28.47 21.63 4.07
N LYS A 29 -29.23 20.94 4.93
CA LYS A 29 -28.90 20.79 6.36
C LYS A 29 -27.59 20.05 6.57
N TYR A 30 -27.35 18.97 5.83
CA TYR A 30 -26.10 18.23 5.88
C TYR A 30 -24.90 19.09 5.47
N TYR A 31 -25.07 19.93 4.44
CA TYR A 31 -24.05 20.88 4.00
C TYR A 31 -23.78 21.96 5.06
N GLU A 32 -24.81 22.57 5.65
CA GLU A 32 -24.64 23.53 6.75
C GLU A 32 -23.97 22.88 7.96
N GLU A 33 -24.31 21.64 8.29
CA GLU A 33 -23.69 20.91 9.41
C GLU A 33 -22.21 20.59 9.12
N LEU A 34 -21.86 20.23 7.88
CA LEU A 34 -20.47 20.06 7.44
C LEU A 34 -19.70 21.38 7.42
N ALA A 35 -20.32 22.47 7.00
CA ALA A 35 -19.71 23.79 6.93
C ALA A 35 -19.54 24.43 8.33
N ALA A 36 -20.42 24.11 9.27
CA ALA A 36 -20.37 24.56 10.67
C ALA A 36 -19.44 23.71 11.54
N ARG A 37 -19.08 22.50 11.12
CA ARG A 37 -18.00 21.75 11.75
C ARG A 37 -16.72 22.54 11.50
N PRO A 38 -15.97 22.93 12.55
CA PRO A 38 -14.62 23.41 12.32
C PRO A 38 -13.92 22.33 11.50
N MET A 39 -13.24 22.72 10.42
CA MET A 39 -12.18 21.91 9.84
C MET A 39 -11.07 21.80 10.89
N GLY A 40 -11.34 21.10 11.99
CA GLY A 40 -10.29 20.52 12.79
C GLY A 40 -9.53 19.68 11.79
N ALA A 41 -8.29 20.10 11.49
CA ALA A 41 -7.37 19.35 10.67
C ALA A 41 -7.56 17.90 11.06
N ALA A 42 -8.03 17.06 10.12
CA ALA A 42 -8.25 15.66 10.40
C ALA A 42 -6.95 15.18 11.04
N THR A 43 -6.99 14.95 12.35
CA THR A 43 -5.84 14.41 13.06
C THR A 43 -5.66 13.08 12.39
N VAL A 44 -4.65 12.96 11.53
CA VAL A 44 -4.28 11.69 10.90
C VAL A 44 -4.16 10.75 12.07
N ASN A 45 -5.12 9.84 12.23
CA ASN A 45 -5.21 9.04 13.43
C ASN A 45 -3.87 8.32 13.56
N LYS A 46 -3.14 8.64 14.63
CA LYS A 46 -1.84 8.05 14.91
C LYS A 46 -1.97 6.54 14.78
N PHE A 47 -1.13 5.94 13.94
CA PHE A 47 -1.06 4.50 13.82
C PHE A 47 -0.74 3.92 15.19
N SER A 48 -1.57 3.00 15.66
CA SER A 48 -1.24 2.22 16.84
C SER A 48 -0.05 1.30 16.50
N PRO A 49 0.68 0.83 17.51
CA PRO A 49 1.73 -0.18 17.31
C PRO A 49 1.22 -1.41 16.53
N GLU A 50 0.03 -1.89 16.85
CA GLU A 50 -0.63 -3.03 16.19
C GLU A 50 -0.96 -2.72 14.73
N MET A 51 -1.45 -1.51 14.44
CA MET A 51 -1.68 -1.08 13.06
C MET A 51 -0.36 -0.94 12.30
N THR A 52 0.72 -0.51 12.96
CA THR A 52 2.04 -0.34 12.36
C THR A 52 2.64 -1.69 11.94
N VAL A 53 2.64 -2.69 12.83
CA VAL A 53 3.15 -4.04 12.52
C VAL A 53 2.30 -4.78 11.48
N THR A 54 1.06 -4.35 11.26
CA THR A 54 0.19 -4.95 10.25
C THR A 54 0.31 -4.24 8.90
N TYR A 55 0.21 -2.93 8.90
CA TYR A 55 0.13 -2.11 7.70
C TYR A 55 1.46 -2.02 6.95
N ILE A 56 2.57 -1.76 7.67
CA ILE A 56 3.87 -1.55 7.03
C ILE A 56 4.31 -2.82 6.26
N PRO A 57 4.31 -4.03 6.86
CA PRO A 57 4.66 -5.24 6.13
C PRO A 57 3.71 -5.54 4.96
N ALA A 58 2.40 -5.31 5.13
CA ALA A 58 1.42 -5.52 4.07
C ALA A 58 1.69 -4.63 2.84
N MET A 59 2.01 -3.36 3.08
CA MET A 59 2.35 -2.41 2.01
C MET A 59 3.68 -2.78 1.34
N VAL A 60 4.70 -3.19 2.11
CA VAL A 60 5.98 -3.66 1.55
C VAL A 60 5.77 -4.89 0.64
N ARG A 61 4.98 -5.86 1.09
CA ARG A 61 4.63 -7.05 0.30
C ARG A 61 3.89 -6.66 -0.98
N TYR A 62 2.87 -5.81 -0.88
CA TYR A 62 2.10 -5.33 -2.02
C TYR A 62 2.98 -4.69 -3.10
N HIS A 63 3.89 -3.80 -2.70
CA HIS A 63 4.80 -3.15 -3.63
C HIS A 63 5.86 -4.10 -4.22
N SER A 64 6.21 -5.17 -3.51
CA SER A 64 7.16 -6.17 -3.99
C SER A 64 6.60 -6.99 -5.16
N ILE A 65 5.29 -7.24 -5.17
CA ILE A 65 4.62 -7.92 -6.29
C ILE A 65 4.78 -7.14 -7.60
N GLY A 66 4.70 -5.81 -7.55
CA GLY A 66 4.94 -4.95 -8.71
C GLY A 66 6.38 -5.07 -9.24
N LYS A 67 7.36 -5.15 -8.34
CA LYS A 67 8.78 -5.30 -8.70
C LYS A 67 9.06 -6.61 -9.42
N LEU A 68 8.39 -7.71 -9.04
CA LEU A 68 8.54 -9.01 -9.71
C LEU A 68 8.11 -8.97 -11.18
N GLN A 69 7.09 -8.19 -11.52
CA GLN A 69 6.66 -8.04 -12.92
C GLN A 69 7.71 -7.32 -13.76
N VAL A 70 8.33 -6.27 -13.21
CA VAL A 70 9.43 -5.57 -13.87
C VAL A 70 10.66 -6.49 -14.00
N LEU A 71 10.95 -7.28 -12.96
CA LEU A 71 12.01 -8.27 -12.98
C LEU A 71 11.78 -9.33 -14.05
N ARG A 72 10.55 -9.84 -14.15
CA ARG A 72 10.14 -10.79 -15.20
C ARG A 72 10.39 -10.20 -16.58
N SER A 73 10.04 -8.93 -16.80
CA SER A 73 10.32 -8.26 -18.07
C SER A 73 11.81 -8.27 -18.38
N ILE A 74 12.68 -7.93 -17.42
CA ILE A 74 14.14 -7.94 -17.62
C ILE A 74 14.63 -9.34 -18.01
N LEU A 75 14.18 -10.36 -17.28
CA LEU A 75 14.61 -11.74 -17.54
C LEU A 75 14.17 -12.27 -18.91
N LEU A 76 13.12 -11.69 -19.49
CA LEU A 76 12.62 -12.06 -20.82
C LEU A 76 13.24 -11.23 -21.95
N THR A 77 13.63 -9.98 -21.69
CA THR A 77 14.04 -9.04 -22.74
C THR A 77 15.53 -8.78 -22.81
N ASP A 78 16.25 -8.92 -21.69
CA ASP A 78 17.64 -8.49 -21.61
C ASP A 78 18.60 -9.63 -21.95
N ASN A 79 19.80 -9.27 -22.43
CA ASN A 79 20.87 -10.23 -22.60
C ASN A 79 21.50 -10.56 -21.24
N LEU A 80 21.18 -11.73 -20.69
CA LEU A 80 21.69 -12.19 -19.40
C LEU A 80 23.20 -12.51 -19.39
N GLU A 81 23.85 -12.52 -20.55
CA GLU A 81 25.32 -12.61 -20.64
C GLU A 81 26.00 -11.31 -20.20
N ASP A 82 25.35 -10.15 -20.37
CA ASP A 82 25.82 -8.86 -19.86
C ASP A 82 25.42 -8.69 -18.38
N LYS A 83 26.13 -9.43 -17.53
CA LYS A 83 25.84 -9.51 -16.09
C LYS A 83 25.86 -8.15 -15.41
N GLU A 84 26.78 -7.26 -15.78
CA GLU A 84 26.93 -5.97 -15.11
C GLU A 84 25.80 -5.01 -15.48
N GLN A 85 25.38 -5.00 -16.75
CA GLN A 85 24.18 -4.25 -17.16
C GLN A 85 22.93 -4.74 -16.44
N VAL A 86 22.72 -6.07 -16.40
CA VAL A 86 21.55 -6.68 -15.73
C VAL A 86 21.55 -6.38 -14.24
N LYS A 87 22.70 -6.53 -13.55
CA LYS A 87 22.84 -6.19 -12.13
C LYS A 87 22.51 -4.72 -11.87
N THR A 88 23.03 -3.83 -12.68
CA THR A 88 22.79 -2.39 -12.56
C THR A 88 21.30 -2.07 -12.69
N ARG A 89 20.64 -2.63 -13.71
CA ARG A 89 19.22 -2.38 -13.97
C ARG A 89 18.33 -2.92 -12.85
N ILE A 90 18.56 -4.16 -12.40
CA ILE A 90 17.83 -4.77 -11.29
C ILE A 90 18.03 -3.98 -10.00
N THR A 91 19.27 -3.60 -9.68
CA THR A 91 19.59 -2.76 -8.51
C THR A 91 18.82 -1.45 -8.55
N ASN A 92 18.82 -0.77 -9.70
CA ASN A 92 18.13 0.51 -9.86
C ASN A 92 16.63 0.38 -9.66
N ILE A 93 16.00 -0.67 -10.20
CA ILE A 93 14.57 -0.91 -10.00
C ILE A 93 14.25 -1.21 -8.53
N LEU A 94 15.03 -2.07 -7.89
CA LEU A 94 14.81 -2.44 -6.49
C LEU A 94 15.05 -1.25 -5.55
N LYS A 95 16.02 -0.38 -5.82
CA LYS A 95 16.28 0.84 -5.03
C LYS A 95 15.30 1.97 -5.32
N HIS A 96 15.08 2.32 -6.59
CA HIS A 96 14.28 3.46 -6.98
C HIS A 96 12.83 3.33 -6.53
N CYS A 97 12.20 2.18 -6.78
CA CYS A 97 10.83 1.91 -6.33
C CYS A 97 10.74 1.95 -4.79
N THR A 98 11.78 1.53 -4.07
CA THR A 98 11.78 1.54 -2.60
C THR A 98 11.87 2.96 -2.04
N SER A 99 12.64 3.86 -2.66
CA SER A 99 12.80 5.25 -2.18
C SER A 99 11.49 6.04 -2.10
N VAL A 100 10.57 5.85 -3.05
CA VAL A 100 9.25 6.50 -3.04
C VAL A 100 8.43 6.00 -1.85
N HIS A 101 8.42 4.69 -1.60
CA HIS A 101 7.68 4.10 -0.49
C HIS A 101 8.26 4.49 0.87
N ILE A 102 9.58 4.65 0.99
CA ILE A 102 10.20 5.17 2.22
C ILE A 102 9.67 6.57 2.55
N ARG A 103 9.59 7.45 1.55
CA ARG A 103 9.04 8.79 1.73
C ARG A 103 7.58 8.73 2.16
N ASP A 104 6.76 7.91 1.50
CA ASP A 104 5.33 7.80 1.82
C ASP A 104 5.12 7.23 3.23
N PHE A 105 5.92 6.24 3.64
CA PHE A 105 5.90 5.70 5.00
C PHE A 105 6.33 6.73 6.05
N ASN A 106 7.28 7.61 5.74
CA ASN A 106 7.69 8.67 6.67
C ASN A 106 6.61 9.73 6.89
N LEU A 107 5.61 9.83 6.01
CA LEU A 107 4.45 10.72 6.20
C LEU A 107 3.41 10.14 7.17
N LEU A 108 3.50 8.85 7.51
CA LEU A 108 2.60 8.21 8.45
C LEU A 108 2.93 8.64 9.88
N ASP A 109 1.91 9.05 10.62
CA ASP A 109 2.03 9.27 12.06
C ASP A 109 2.05 7.92 12.77
N THR A 110 3.23 7.31 12.92
CA THR A 110 3.40 6.01 13.60
C THR A 110 4.20 6.15 14.89
N PRO A 111 4.23 5.13 15.77
CA PRO A 111 5.01 5.16 17.00
C PRO A 111 6.52 5.32 16.76
N ILE A 112 7.03 4.82 15.62
CA ILE A 112 8.38 5.12 15.15
C ILE A 112 8.31 6.34 14.23
N LYS A 113 8.96 7.42 14.65
CA LYS A 113 9.13 8.60 13.78
C LYS A 113 9.97 8.20 12.56
N ASN A 114 9.54 8.61 11.38
CA ASN A 114 10.18 8.26 10.10
C ASN A 114 10.31 6.72 9.94
N ILE A 115 9.20 6.00 10.08
CA ILE A 115 9.16 4.53 9.98
C ILE A 115 9.72 3.98 8.66
N GLY A 116 9.63 4.73 7.57
CA GLY A 116 10.26 4.37 6.31
C GLY A 116 11.78 4.28 6.44
N ASN A 117 12.42 5.32 7.01
CA ASN A 117 13.87 5.31 7.24
C ASN A 117 14.26 4.16 8.18
N TRP A 118 13.52 3.99 9.27
CA TRP A 118 13.75 2.88 10.19
C TRP A 118 13.68 1.52 9.47
N TYR A 119 12.69 1.31 8.59
CA TYR A 119 12.57 0.07 7.83
C TYR A 119 13.75 -0.11 6.88
N GLN A 120 14.17 0.94 6.18
CA GLN A 120 15.32 0.92 5.28
C GLN A 120 16.61 0.54 6.02
N ASP A 121 16.86 1.13 7.19
CA ASP A 121 18.06 0.89 7.98
C ASP A 121 18.10 -0.52 8.59
N ASN A 122 16.92 -1.13 8.78
CA ASN A 122 16.79 -2.48 9.35
C ASN A 122 16.65 -3.59 8.30
N PHE A 123 16.43 -3.23 7.04
CA PHE A 123 16.35 -4.16 5.92
C PHE A 123 17.76 -4.44 5.37
N ASP A 124 18.14 -5.71 5.33
CA ASP A 124 19.46 -6.13 4.84
C ASP A 124 19.49 -6.14 3.29
N PHE A 125 19.61 -4.96 2.71
CA PHE A 125 19.48 -4.77 1.26
C PHE A 125 20.60 -5.42 0.47
N ASP A 126 21.83 -5.40 0.98
CA ASP A 126 22.99 -5.91 0.25
C ASP A 126 22.96 -7.44 0.13
N ASN A 127 22.65 -8.14 1.22
CA ASN A 127 22.50 -9.60 1.19
C ASN A 127 21.23 -10.01 0.43
N PHE A 128 20.14 -9.25 0.56
CA PHE A 128 18.94 -9.44 -0.26
C PHE A 128 19.27 -9.37 -1.76
N LEU A 129 20.00 -8.34 -2.18
CA LEU A 129 20.34 -8.13 -3.58
C LEU A 129 21.26 -9.23 -4.10
N ALA A 130 22.22 -9.69 -3.29
CA ALA A 130 23.07 -10.83 -3.63
C ALA A 130 22.23 -12.11 -3.87
N ALA A 131 21.30 -12.44 -2.96
CA ALA A 131 20.41 -13.60 -3.11
C ALA A 131 19.52 -13.49 -4.36
N VAL A 132 19.04 -12.29 -4.70
CA VAL A 132 18.30 -12.07 -5.96
C VAL A 132 19.18 -12.38 -7.17
N PHE A 133 20.45 -11.95 -7.16
CA PHE A 133 21.37 -12.23 -8.27
C PHE A 133 21.71 -13.70 -8.41
N ASP A 134 21.84 -14.43 -7.31
CA ASP A 134 22.06 -15.87 -7.34
C ASP A 134 20.93 -16.59 -8.09
N GLU A 135 19.68 -16.20 -7.86
CA GLU A 135 18.53 -16.73 -8.60
C GLU A 135 18.50 -16.26 -10.06
N VAL A 136 18.70 -14.96 -10.31
CA VAL A 136 18.71 -14.36 -11.66
C VAL A 136 19.71 -15.05 -12.58
N PHE A 137 20.92 -15.32 -12.09
CA PHE A 137 22.00 -15.92 -12.88
C PHE A 137 22.09 -17.44 -12.77
N ASN A 138 21.12 -18.09 -12.10
CA ASN A 138 21.03 -19.54 -12.07
C ASN A 138 20.65 -20.07 -13.46
N SER A 139 21.59 -20.74 -14.13
CA SER A 139 21.39 -21.26 -15.49
C SER A 139 20.47 -22.48 -15.56
N LYS A 140 20.16 -23.11 -14.42
CA LYS A 140 19.30 -24.30 -14.33
C LYS A 140 17.81 -23.97 -14.24
N LEU A 141 17.48 -22.71 -13.98
CA LEU A 141 16.12 -22.27 -13.74
C LEU A 141 15.53 -21.56 -14.97
N SER A 142 14.27 -21.85 -15.27
CA SER A 142 13.45 -21.04 -16.16
C SER A 142 13.16 -19.67 -15.56
N VAL A 143 12.74 -18.71 -16.39
CA VAL A 143 12.36 -17.37 -15.93
C VAL A 143 11.29 -17.42 -14.83
N GLU A 144 10.27 -18.27 -14.97
CA GLU A 144 9.20 -18.37 -13.97
C GLU A 144 9.65 -19.02 -12.66
N GLU A 145 10.60 -19.96 -12.70
CA GLU A 145 11.21 -20.51 -11.49
C GLU A 145 12.06 -19.45 -10.79
N LYS A 146 12.85 -18.67 -11.53
CA LYS A 146 13.62 -17.55 -10.96
C LYS A 146 12.71 -16.54 -10.27
N ILE A 147 11.60 -16.15 -10.91
CA ILE A 147 10.66 -15.20 -10.32
C ILE A 147 10.02 -15.74 -9.04
N ARG A 148 9.67 -17.03 -9.01
CA ARG A 148 9.14 -17.68 -7.81
C ARG A 148 10.18 -17.71 -6.68
N ASN A 149 11.41 -18.13 -6.96
CA ASN A 149 12.46 -18.16 -5.95
C ASN A 149 12.80 -16.76 -5.44
N ILE A 150 12.83 -15.75 -6.33
CA ILE A 150 13.05 -14.36 -5.94
C ILE A 150 11.91 -13.84 -5.06
N PHE A 151 10.66 -14.28 -5.27
CA PHE A 151 9.56 -13.97 -4.37
C PHE A 151 9.80 -14.55 -2.97
N ASP A 152 10.25 -15.80 -2.88
CA ASP A 152 10.59 -16.44 -1.60
C ASP A 152 11.77 -15.73 -0.89
N VAL A 153 12.76 -15.27 -1.66
CA VAL A 153 13.85 -14.41 -1.17
C VAL A 153 13.28 -13.10 -0.63
N MET A 154 12.41 -12.41 -1.36
CA MET A 154 11.76 -11.18 -0.90
C MET A 154 11.01 -11.40 0.41
N GLU A 155 10.19 -12.45 0.51
CA GLU A 155 9.46 -12.78 1.74
C GLU A 155 10.41 -13.05 2.91
N THR A 156 11.50 -13.78 2.69
CA THR A 156 12.48 -14.10 3.75
C THR A 156 13.06 -12.85 4.39
N TYR A 157 13.54 -11.90 3.59
CA TYR A 157 14.13 -10.65 4.09
C TYR A 157 13.08 -9.69 4.68
N GLN A 158 11.87 -9.68 4.12
CA GLN A 158 10.74 -8.91 4.65
C GLN A 158 10.27 -9.43 5.99
N ASN A 159 10.18 -10.75 6.16
CA ASN A 159 9.82 -11.39 7.42
C ASN A 159 10.87 -11.10 8.49
N ALA A 160 12.16 -11.23 8.16
CA ALA A 160 13.24 -10.87 9.09
C ALA A 160 13.14 -9.41 9.56
N THR A 161 12.85 -8.48 8.65
CA THR A 161 12.67 -7.05 8.99
C THR A 161 11.38 -6.82 9.79
N THR A 162 10.31 -7.54 9.48
CA THR A 162 9.04 -7.50 10.22
C THR A 162 9.20 -7.98 11.65
N GLN A 163 10.03 -9.00 11.91
CA GLN A 163 10.35 -9.43 13.26
C GLN A 163 11.09 -8.33 14.05
N LYS A 164 12.04 -7.63 13.43
CA LYS A 164 12.68 -6.46 14.05
C LYS A 164 11.64 -5.38 14.38
N LEU A 165 10.67 -5.15 13.50
CA LEU A 165 9.61 -4.15 13.69
C LEU A 165 8.70 -4.52 14.86
N LEU A 166 8.30 -5.79 14.95
CA LEU A 166 7.51 -6.31 16.06
C LEU A 166 8.23 -6.10 17.40
N ILE A 167 9.50 -6.48 17.48
CA ILE A 167 10.33 -6.30 18.67
C ILE A 167 10.38 -4.82 19.07
N GLU A 168 10.56 -3.92 18.11
CA GLU A 168 10.61 -2.49 18.38
C GLU A 168 9.27 -1.93 18.86
N MET A 169 8.15 -2.37 18.27
CA MET A 169 6.80 -1.99 18.73
C MET A 169 6.50 -2.49 20.14
N ASN A 170 6.94 -3.70 20.47
CA ASN A 170 6.80 -4.28 21.81
C ASN A 170 7.55 -3.46 22.87
N LYS A 171 8.77 -3.00 22.57
CA LYS A 171 9.52 -2.09 23.46
C LYS A 171 8.77 -0.78 23.70
N LEU A 172 8.20 -0.18 22.65
CA LEU A 172 7.48 1.09 22.74
C LEU A 172 6.16 0.99 23.50
N THR A 173 5.55 -0.20 23.56
CA THR A 173 4.30 -0.47 24.29
C THR A 173 4.52 -0.94 25.73
N GLY A 174 5.76 -1.22 26.13
CA GLY A 174 6.07 -1.79 27.45
C GLY A 174 5.72 -3.28 27.56
N ASN A 175 5.36 -3.95 26.46
CA ASN A 175 5.16 -5.39 26.43
C ASN A 175 6.52 -6.08 26.23
N GLN A 176 7.07 -6.67 27.28
CA GLN A 176 8.27 -7.50 27.17
C GLN A 176 7.87 -8.94 26.83
N TYR A 177 8.12 -9.36 25.59
CA TYR A 177 8.13 -10.76 25.15
C TYR A 177 9.33 -11.01 24.27
#